data_AF-A0A8S2RUZ1-F1
#
_entry.id   AF-A0A8S2RUZ1-F1
#
_cell.length_a   1.000
_cell.length_b   1.000
_cell.length_c   1.000
_cell.angle_alpha   90.00
_cell.angle_beta   90.00
_cell.angle_gamma   90.00
#
_symmetry.space_group_name_H-M   'P 1'
#
loop_
_entity.id
_entity.type
_entity.pdbx_description
1 polymer ?
#
loop_
_entity_poly.entity_id
_entity_poly.type
_entity_poly.pdbx_seq_one_letter_code
_entity_poly.pdbx_strand_id
1 'polypeptide(L)'
;IGYRDYIIRHRFTGLVLTVHNGSPSPCAPIVLCRYMGPRTPYQIVNFERSNEQSSDSIILIKHTRMVFDIDGGSQSSNARLLQFPQKKNNFNQINQRFRLHQV
;
A
#
# COMPACT_ATOMS: atom_id res chain seq x y z
N ILE A 1 -5.57 -6.70 19.32
CA ILE A 1 -4.31 -7.05 18.62
C ILE A 1 -3.93 -5.84 17.77
N GLY A 2 -2.88 -5.12 18.12
CA GLY A 2 -2.52 -3.86 17.45
C GLY A 2 -1.94 -4.09 16.06
N TYR A 3 -2.32 -3.26 15.09
CA TYR A 3 -1.69 -3.24 13.78
C TYR A 3 -0.21 -2.88 13.94
N ARG A 4 0.68 -3.67 13.33
CA ARG A 4 2.11 -3.32 13.26
C ARG A 4 2.32 -2.31 12.14
N ASP A 5 3.06 -1.25 12.43
CA ASP A 5 3.47 -0.23 11.47
C ASP A 5 4.74 -0.67 10.75
N TYR A 6 4.76 -0.47 9.43
CA TYR A 6 5.89 -0.79 8.57
C TYR A 6 6.20 0.36 7.62
N ILE A 7 7.46 0.40 7.16
CA ILE A 7 7.85 1.08 5.93
C ILE A 7 8.22 0.01 4.89
N ILE A 8 7.94 0.27 3.61
CA ILE A 8 8.41 -0.61 2.52
C ILE A 8 9.64 0.05 1.91
N ARG A 9 10.82 -0.50 2.18
CA ARG A 9 12.10 0.06 1.75
C ARG A 9 12.65 -0.69 0.55
N HIS A 10 12.96 0.04 -0.52
CA HIS A 10 13.68 -0.51 -1.65
C HIS A 10 15.13 -0.84 -1.26
N ARG A 11 15.52 -2.11 -1.40
CA ARG A 11 16.79 -2.65 -0.87
C ARG A 11 18.02 -1.92 -1.43
N PHE A 12 18.05 -1.60 -2.72
CA PHE A 12 19.25 -1.05 -3.37
C PHE A 12 19.41 0.45 -3.19
N THR A 13 18.30 1.21 -3.25
CA THR A 13 18.36 2.68 -3.15
C THR A 13 18.17 3.18 -1.71
N GLY A 14 17.67 2.32 -0.82
CA GLY A 14 17.32 2.68 0.55
C GLY A 14 16.11 3.62 0.68
N LEU A 15 15.47 4.01 -0.43
CA LEU A 15 14.26 4.82 -0.47
C LEU A 15 13.04 4.02 -0.02
N VAL A 16 11.98 4.70 0.42
CA VAL A 16 10.73 4.07 0.88
C VAL A 16 9.57 4.40 -0.05
N LEU A 17 8.64 3.46 -0.19
CA LEU A 17 7.36 3.70 -0.85
C LEU A 17 6.53 4.70 -0.02
N THR A 18 5.93 5.67 -0.69
CA THR A 18 5.16 6.73 -0.05
C THR A 18 4.05 7.26 -0.95
N VAL A 19 3.02 7.86 -0.38
CA VAL A 19 2.07 8.67 -1.14
C VAL A 19 2.72 9.98 -1.57
N HIS A 20 2.68 10.29 -2.87
CA HIS A 20 3.26 11.51 -3.43
C HIS A 20 2.74 12.77 -2.71
N ASN A 21 3.66 13.55 -2.15
CA ASN A 21 3.42 14.75 -1.33
C ASN A 21 2.42 14.55 -0.18
N GLY A 22 2.23 13.31 0.29
CA GLY A 22 1.25 13.00 1.33
C GLY A 22 -0.21 13.32 0.94
N SER A 23 -0.51 13.41 -0.36
CA SER A 23 -1.84 13.77 -0.85
C SER A 23 -2.93 12.84 -0.25
N PRO A 24 -4.09 13.37 0.17
CA PRO A 24 -5.21 12.55 0.62
C PRO A 24 -6.11 12.08 -0.53
N SER A 25 -5.83 12.50 -1.77
CA SER A 25 -6.70 12.22 -2.92
C SER A 25 -6.67 10.74 -3.31
N PRO A 26 -7.83 10.14 -3.65
CA PRO A 26 -7.86 8.91 -4.42
C PRO A 26 -6.97 9.01 -5.66
N CYS A 27 -6.36 7.90 -6.04
CA CYS A 27 -5.43 7.79 -7.17
C CYS A 27 -4.13 8.59 -7.01
N ALA A 28 -3.80 9.13 -5.83
CA ALA A 28 -2.48 9.72 -5.63
C ALA A 28 -1.39 8.67 -5.85
N PRO A 29 -0.32 8.98 -6.60
CA PRO A 29 0.73 8.01 -6.91
C PRO A 29 1.48 7.52 -5.68
N ILE A 30 1.86 6.25 -5.68
CA ILE A 30 2.88 5.72 -4.77
C ILE A 30 4.25 5.90 -5.43
N VAL A 31 5.16 6.61 -4.76
CA VAL A 31 6.48 6.99 -5.27
C VAL A 31 7.58 6.58 -4.28
N LEU A 32 8.84 6.70 -4.70
CA LEU A 32 10.00 6.50 -3.83
C LEU A 32 10.52 7.85 -3.30
N CYS A 33 10.83 7.90 -2.01
CA CYS A 33 11.48 9.07 -1.39
C CYS A 33 12.36 8.68 -0.20
N ARG A 34 13.09 9.65 0.37
CA ARG A 34 13.81 9.44 1.64
C ARG A 34 12.80 9.26 2.78
N TYR A 35 13.07 8.31 3.67
CA TYR A 35 12.29 8.17 4.90
C TYR A 35 12.51 9.40 5.80
N MET A 36 11.43 10.05 6.20
CA MET A 36 11.44 11.30 7.00
C MET A 36 11.11 11.07 8.48
N GLY A 37 10.94 9.81 8.89
CA GLY A 37 10.72 9.43 10.29
C GLY A 37 9.26 9.08 10.61
N PRO A 38 8.99 8.68 11.86
CA PRO A 38 7.69 8.14 12.26
C PRO A 38 6.58 9.19 12.28
N ARG A 39 6.92 10.48 12.22
CA ARG A 39 5.96 11.59 12.09
C ARG A 39 5.46 11.81 10.66
N THR A 40 5.83 10.92 9.74
CA THR A 40 5.46 10.99 8.32
C THR A 40 4.50 9.84 7.97
N PRO A 41 3.23 9.92 8.38
CA PRO A 41 2.30 8.78 8.33
C PRO A 41 1.96 8.31 6.91
N TYR A 42 2.22 9.12 5.89
CA TYR A 42 2.05 8.76 4.48
C TYR A 42 3.23 7.95 3.91
N GLN A 43 4.24 7.65 4.73
CA GLN A 43 5.31 6.67 4.47
C GLN A 43 5.10 5.35 5.22
N ILE A 44 4.08 5.28 6.08
CA ILE A 44 3.83 4.15 6.98
C ILE A 44 2.63 3.35 6.48
N VAL A 45 2.77 2.03 6.47
CA VAL A 45 1.73 1.09 6.07
C VAL A 45 1.46 0.03 7.13
N ASN A 46 0.26 -0.52 7.12
CA ASN A 46 -0.12 -1.72 7.85
C ASN A 46 -0.47 -2.82 6.85
N PHE A 47 -0.15 -4.07 7.19
CA PHE A 47 -0.63 -5.24 6.46
C PHE A 47 -1.85 -5.79 7.19
N GLU A 48 -3.00 -5.75 6.54
CA GLU A 48 -4.25 -6.29 7.08
C GLU A 48 -4.64 -7.53 6.27
N ARG A 49 -4.91 -8.65 6.96
CA ARG A 49 -5.31 -9.89 6.29
C ARG A 49 -6.67 -9.69 5.61
N SER A 50 -6.78 -10.19 4.39
CA SER A 50 -8.01 -10.08 3.61
C SER A 50 -9.18 -10.88 4.18
N ASN A 51 -8.89 -12.00 4.84
CA ASN A 51 -9.78 -12.79 5.71
C ASN A 51 -8.91 -13.67 6.64
N GLU A 52 -9.49 -14.32 7.65
CA GLU A 52 -8.73 -15.08 8.66
C GLU A 52 -7.96 -16.29 8.10
N GLN A 53 -8.39 -16.80 6.93
CA GLN A 53 -7.87 -18.02 6.30
C GLN A 53 -6.86 -17.74 5.18
N SER A 54 -6.75 -16.49 4.71
CA SER A 54 -5.89 -16.10 3.61
C SER A 54 -4.53 -15.61 4.10
N SER A 55 -3.48 -16.01 3.39
CA SER A 55 -2.14 -15.44 3.53
C SER A 55 -1.97 -14.12 2.78
N ASP A 56 -2.99 -13.68 2.05
CA ASP A 56 -2.97 -12.43 1.31
C ASP A 56 -3.42 -11.26 2.18
N SER A 57 -2.70 -10.15 2.05
CA SER A 57 -2.93 -8.93 2.79
C SER A 57 -3.25 -7.77 1.86
N ILE A 58 -4.08 -6.84 2.33
CA ILE A 58 -4.11 -5.49 1.79
C ILE A 58 -3.00 -4.67 2.45
N ILE A 59 -2.42 -3.75 1.70
CA ILE A 59 -1.42 -2.81 2.22
C ILE A 59 -2.14 -1.48 2.45
N LEU A 60 -2.30 -1.12 3.72
CA LEU A 60 -3.11 0.00 4.17
C LEU A 60 -2.22 1.17 4.59
N ILE A 61 -2.44 2.34 4.00
CA ILE A 61 -1.68 3.55 4.30
C ILE A 61 -2.17 4.13 5.63
N LYS A 62 -1.25 4.36 6.57
CA LYS A 62 -1.59 4.84 7.91
C LYS A 62 -2.28 6.20 7.89
N HIS A 63 -1.78 7.12 7.06
CA HIS A 63 -2.30 8.48 6.94
C HIS A 63 -3.76 8.54 6.47
N THR A 64 -4.08 7.88 5.36
CA THR A 64 -5.38 8.03 4.68
C THR A 64 -6.34 6.87 4.92
N ARG A 65 -5.85 5.75 5.46
CA ARG A 65 -6.59 4.49 5.54
C ARG A 65 -7.07 3.98 4.17
N MET A 66 -6.44 4.45 3.09
CA MET A 66 -6.59 3.90 1.74
C MET A 66 -5.58 2.78 1.51
N VAL A 67 -5.82 1.96 0.49
CA VAL A 67 -4.97 0.82 0.16
C VAL A 67 -4.06 1.09 -1.02
N PHE A 68 -2.96 0.36 -1.12
CA PHE A 68 -2.22 0.26 -2.38
C PHE A 68 -3.09 -0.46 -3.42
N ASP A 69 -3.15 0.10 -4.63
CA ASP A 69 -3.86 -0.48 -5.76
C ASP A 69 -3.01 -0.34 -7.03
N ILE A 70 -3.34 -1.15 -8.03
CA ILE A 70 -2.74 -1.08 -9.35
C ILE A 70 -3.65 -0.24 -10.24
N ASP A 71 -3.07 0.76 -10.88
CA ASP A 71 -3.81 1.68 -11.77
C ASP A 71 -4.56 0.92 -12.87
N GLY A 72 -5.88 1.14 -12.92
CA GLY A 72 -6.80 0.46 -13.84
C GLY A 72 -6.85 -1.07 -13.72
N GLY A 73 -6.29 -1.69 -12.68
CA GLY A 73 -6.14 -3.14 -12.60
C GLY A 73 -5.24 -3.73 -13.69
N SER A 74 -4.31 -2.92 -14.21
CA SER A 74 -3.41 -3.31 -15.30
C SER A 74 -2.60 -4.56 -14.99
N GLN A 75 -2.45 -5.44 -15.99
CA GLN A 75 -1.59 -6.63 -15.94
C GLN A 75 -0.19 -6.38 -16.52
N SER A 76 0.12 -5.13 -16.91
CA SER A 76 1.40 -4.78 -17.50
C SER A 76 2.52 -4.72 -16.46
N SER A 77 3.74 -5.08 -16.88
CA SER A 77 4.95 -5.03 -16.04
C SER A 77 5.36 -3.62 -15.59
N ASN A 78 4.80 -2.58 -16.21
CA ASN A 78 5.02 -1.16 -15.87
C ASN A 78 3.81 -0.51 -15.19
N ALA A 79 2.86 -1.30 -14.69
CA ALA A 79 1.68 -0.78 -14.04
C ALA A 79 2.05 0.12 -12.84
N ARG A 80 1.33 1.24 -12.70
CA ARG A 80 1.57 2.21 -11.63
C ARG A 80 0.90 1.74 -10.35
N LEU A 81 1.55 2.00 -9.21
CA LEU A 81 0.93 1.91 -7.90
C LEU A 81 0.32 3.25 -7.51
N LEU A 82 -0.86 3.20 -6.93
CA LEU A 82 -1.57 4.36 -6.41
C LEU A 82 -2.25 4.03 -5.07
N GLN A 83 -2.70 5.05 -4.35
CA GLN A 83 -3.64 4.83 -3.26
C GLN A 83 -5.07 4.83 -3.76
N PHE A 84 -5.91 3.95 -3.23
CA PHE A 84 -7.32 3.89 -3.61
C PHE A 84 -8.22 3.60 -2.39
N PRO A 85 -9.46 4.12 -2.37
CA PRO A 85 -10.45 3.73 -1.37
C PRO A 85 -10.62 2.21 -1.29
N GLN A 86 -10.67 1.67 -0.08
CA GLN A 86 -10.86 0.24 0.11
C GLN A 86 -12.28 -0.17 -0.32
N LYS A 87 -12.38 -0.97 -1.38
CA LYS A 87 -13.59 -1.60 -1.87
C LYS A 87 -13.92 -2.81 -1.00
N LYS A 88 -14.53 -2.57 0.17
CA LYS A 88 -15.09 -3.64 1.01
C LYS A 88 -16.39 -4.15 0.37
N ASN A 89 -16.60 -5.47 0.36
CA ASN A 89 -17.88 -6.14 0.04
C ASN A 89 -18.32 -6.22 -1.44
N ASN A 90 -17.45 -5.93 -2.40
CA ASN A 90 -17.76 -6.14 -3.82
C ASN A 90 -16.84 -7.22 -4.41
N PHE A 91 -17.27 -8.49 -4.37
CA PHE A 91 -16.47 -9.65 -4.77
C PHE A 91 -15.89 -9.55 -6.19
N ASN A 92 -16.57 -8.81 -7.07
CA ASN A 92 -16.15 -8.61 -8.46
C ASN A 92 -15.20 -7.41 -8.66
N GLN A 93 -14.91 -6.64 -7.61
CA GLN A 93 -14.05 -5.44 -7.65
C GLN A 93 -13.26 -5.26 -6.36
N ILE A 94 -12.69 -6.33 -5.81
CA ILE A 94 -11.79 -6.21 -4.66
C ILE A 94 -10.52 -5.43 -5.04
N ASN A 95 -9.97 -4.60 -4.14
CA ASN A 95 -8.64 -4.02 -4.37
C ASN A 95 -7.59 -5.14 -4.43
N GLN A 96 -6.38 -4.77 -4.88
CA GLN A 96 -5.27 -5.70 -4.91
C GLN A 96 -4.97 -6.27 -3.53
N ARG A 97 -4.66 -7.57 -3.55
CA ARG A 97 -4.17 -8.32 -2.40
C ARG A 97 -2.75 -8.76 -2.72
N PHE A 98 -1.88 -8.64 -1.73
CA PHE A 98 -0.46 -8.90 -1.87
C PHE A 98 -0.05 -10.02 -0.93
N ARG A 99 0.81 -10.90 -1.41
CA ARG A 99 1.46 -11.94 -0.61
C ARG A 99 2.94 -11.59 -0.47
N LEU A 100 3.42 -11.57 0.76
CA LEU A 100 4.84 -11.39 1.05
C LEU A 100 5.52 -12.76 0.95
N HIS A 101 6.52 -12.85 0.07
CA HIS A 101 7.36 -14.02 -0.07
C HIS A 101 8.73 -13.74 0.55
N GLN A 102 9.20 -14.65 1.40
CA GLN A 102 10.59 -14.65 1.83
C GLN A 102 11.44 -15.19 0.66
N VAL A 103 12.51 -14.47 0.34
CA VAL A 103 13.47 -14.81 -0.71
C VAL A 103 14.87 -14.91 -0.13
#